data_AF-A0A6A0GV55-F1
#
_entry.id   AF-A0A6A0GV55-F1
#
_cell.length_a   1.000
_cell.length_b   1.000
_cell.length_c   1.000
_cell.angle_alpha   90.00
_cell.angle_beta   90.00
_cell.angle_gamma   90.00
#
_symmetry.space_group_name_H-M   'P 1'
#
loop_
_entity.id
_entity.type
_entity.pdbx_description
1 polymer ?
#
loop_
_entity_poly.entity_id
_entity_poly.type
_entity_poly.pdbx_seq_one_letter_code
_entity_poly.pdbx_strand_id
1 'polypeptide(L)'
;MPDIDSLMQEWPGELEDLFQELRLPNAALDLDLENYAGLICAILDIPVYKSKIQSLHVLFTLYSEFRNSVHFRRLAEDNYMDNEQGERLVID
;
A
#
# COMPACT_ATOMS: atom_id res chain seq x y z
N MET A 1 2.73 8.81 15.65
CA MET A 1 2.45 8.27 14.31
C MET A 1 3.41 8.92 13.34
N PRO A 2 3.87 8.21 12.30
CA PRO A 2 4.62 8.82 11.20
C PRO A 2 3.79 9.93 10.55
N ASP A 3 4.49 10.89 9.94
CA ASP A 3 3.87 11.96 9.18
C ASP A 3 3.44 11.46 7.79
N ILE A 4 2.37 12.03 7.23
CA ILE A 4 1.80 11.56 5.96
C ILE A 4 2.78 11.78 4.80
N ASP A 5 3.50 12.92 4.78
CA ASP A 5 4.46 13.22 3.72
C ASP A 5 5.62 12.20 3.70
N SER A 6 5.95 11.64 4.87
CA SER A 6 6.98 10.59 4.98
C SER A 6 6.48 9.24 4.45
N LEU A 7 5.19 8.94 4.60
CA LEU A 7 4.57 7.71 4.08
C LEU A 7 4.26 7.77 2.58
N MET A 8 4.24 8.97 1.99
CA MET A 8 4.02 9.18 0.56
C MET A 8 5.31 9.13 -0.27
N GLN A 9 6.46 8.91 0.37
CA GLN A 9 7.72 8.73 -0.31
C GLN A 9 7.70 7.45 -1.15
N GLU A 10 8.53 7.44 -2.20
CA GLU A 10 8.74 6.25 -3.03
C GLU A 10 9.34 5.12 -2.18
N TRP A 11 8.95 3.88 -2.50
CA TRP A 11 9.52 2.71 -1.85
C TRP A 11 11.00 2.56 -2.20
N PRO A 12 11.84 2.05 -1.28
CA PRO A 12 13.21 1.68 -1.63
C PRO A 12 13.20 0.64 -2.75
N GLY A 13 14.14 0.74 -3.70
CA GLY A 13 14.17 -0.13 -4.89
C GLY A 13 14.16 -1.63 -4.56
N GLU A 14 14.85 -2.06 -3.50
CA GLU A 14 14.84 -3.45 -3.03
C GLU A 14 13.43 -3.95 -2.65
N LEU A 15 12.60 -3.05 -2.12
CA LEU A 15 11.24 -3.34 -1.69
C LEU A 15 10.27 -3.28 -2.88
N GLU A 16 10.52 -2.37 -3.83
CA GLU A 16 9.80 -2.31 -5.10
C GLU A 16 9.99 -3.61 -5.91
N ASP A 17 11.23 -4.07 -6.06
CA ASP A 17 11.56 -5.35 -6.71
C ASP A 17 10.85 -6.52 -6.01
N LEU A 18 10.84 -6.51 -4.67
CA LEU A 18 10.16 -7.55 -3.89
C LEU A 18 8.64 -7.56 -4.12
N PHE A 19 8.01 -6.40 -4.27
CA PHE A 19 6.58 -6.30 -4.56
C PHE A 19 6.21 -6.67 -6.00
N GLN A 20 7.16 -6.65 -6.94
CA GLN A 20 6.93 -7.21 -8.27
C GLN A 20 6.86 -8.74 -8.23
N GLU A 21 7.68 -9.38 -7.38
CA GLU A 21 7.70 -10.84 -7.23
C GLU A 21 6.61 -11.35 -6.28
N LEU A 22 6.36 -10.63 -5.18
CA LEU A 22 5.43 -11.02 -4.13
C LEU A 22 4.12 -10.25 -4.23
N ARG A 23 3.01 -10.99 -4.31
CA ARG A 23 1.69 -10.40 -4.12
C ARG A 23 1.48 -10.06 -2.65
N LEU A 24 0.89 -8.89 -2.41
CA LEU A 24 0.47 -8.50 -1.07
C LEU A 24 -0.42 -9.60 -0.44
N PRO A 25 -0.33 -9.79 0.90
CA PRO A 25 -1.18 -10.74 1.61
C PRO A 25 -2.63 -10.55 1.22
N ASN A 26 -3.27 -11.61 0.74
CA ASN A 26 -4.68 -11.60 0.37
C ASN A 26 -5.51 -12.32 1.45
N ALA A 27 -6.83 -12.36 1.27
CA ALA A 27 -7.75 -12.99 2.21
C ALA A 27 -7.57 -14.51 2.37
N ALA A 28 -6.66 -15.15 1.63
CA ALA A 28 -6.30 -16.55 1.85
C ALA A 28 -5.38 -16.76 3.08
N LEU A 29 -4.81 -15.68 3.64
CA LEU A 29 -4.20 -15.78 4.96
C LEU A 29 -5.29 -16.02 6.01
N ASP A 30 -5.14 -17.09 6.78
CA ASP A 30 -6.01 -17.43 7.92
C ASP A 30 -5.72 -16.49 9.10
N LEU A 31 -6.11 -15.22 8.94
CA LEU A 31 -6.02 -14.17 9.93
C LEU A 31 -7.40 -13.56 10.16
N ASP A 32 -7.68 -13.21 11.41
CA ASP A 32 -8.83 -12.36 11.71
C ASP A 32 -8.63 -10.93 11.18
N LEU A 33 -9.73 -10.19 11.08
CA LEU A 33 -9.72 -8.82 10.57
C LEU A 33 -8.75 -7.91 11.33
N GLU A 34 -8.63 -8.10 12.65
CA GLU A 34 -7.77 -7.28 13.49
C GLU A 34 -6.29 -7.49 13.20
N ASN A 35 -5.87 -8.75 13.04
CA ASN A 35 -4.49 -9.09 12.71
C ASN A 35 -4.18 -8.75 11.25
N TYR A 36 -5.14 -8.94 10.34
CA TYR A 36 -4.98 -8.51 8.95
C TYR A 36 -4.79 -7.00 8.85
N ALA A 37 -5.61 -6.21 9.55
CA ALA A 37 -5.43 -4.75 9.61
C ALA A 37 -4.07 -4.35 10.21
N GLY A 38 -3.60 -5.08 11.24
CA GLY A 38 -2.28 -4.88 11.82
C GLY A 38 -1.15 -5.19 10.84
N LEU A 39 -1.28 -6.28 10.08
CA LEU A 39 -0.33 -6.68 9.04
C LEU A 39 -0.21 -5.62 7.94
N ILE A 40 -1.33 -5.10 7.45
CA ILE A 40 -1.32 -4.03 6.45
C ILE A 40 -0.68 -2.75 7.01
N CYS A 41 -1.00 -2.37 8.26
CA CYS A 41 -0.33 -1.24 8.90
C CYS A 41 1.19 -1.46 8.98
N ALA A 42 1.64 -2.67 9.32
CA ALA A 42 3.06 -2.99 9.42
C ALA A 42 3.79 -2.92 8.07
N ILE A 43 3.16 -3.41 6.99
CA ILE A 43 3.71 -3.33 5.63
C ILE A 43 3.90 -1.87 5.21
N LEU A 44 3.00 -0.98 5.62
CA LEU A 44 3.02 0.44 5.28
C LEU A 44 3.81 1.30 6.28
N ASP A 45 4.66 0.70 7.11
CA ASP A 45 5.43 1.38 8.16
C ASP A 45 4.59 2.20 9.17
N ILE A 46 3.33 1.80 9.37
CA ILE A 46 2.42 2.40 10.34
C ILE A 46 2.48 1.57 11.64
N PRO A 47 3.08 2.10 12.73
CA PRO A 47 3.14 1.38 13.99
C PRO A 47 1.75 1.20 14.60
N VAL A 48 1.49 0.01 15.16
CA VAL A 48 0.26 -0.31 15.89
C VAL A 48 0.60 -0.39 17.37
N TYR A 49 0.04 0.53 18.16
CA TYR A 49 0.21 0.56 19.62
C TYR A 49 -1.01 -0.08 20.31
N LYS A 50 -1.41 0.43 21.48
CA LYS A 50 -2.54 -0.10 22.26
C LYS A 50 -3.89 0.01 21.55
N SER A 51 -4.06 0.99 20.68
CA SER A 51 -5.30 1.21 19.92
C SER A 51 -5.00 1.23 18.43
N LYS A 52 -5.66 0.34 17.68
CA LYS A 52 -5.57 0.24 16.23
C LYS A 52 -6.26 1.41 15.51
N ILE A 53 -7.18 2.10 16.19
CA ILE A 53 -7.96 3.20 15.60
C ILE A 53 -7.06 4.31 15.09
N GLN A 54 -6.00 4.64 15.84
CA GLN A 54 -5.07 5.69 15.43
C GLN A 54 -4.28 5.28 14.18
N SER A 55 -3.82 4.03 14.12
CA SER A 55 -3.13 3.46 12.95
C SER A 55 -4.04 3.40 11.72
N LEU A 56 -5.29 2.97 11.90
CA LEU A 56 -6.29 2.96 10.83
C LEU A 56 -6.64 4.37 10.36
N HIS A 57 -6.70 5.36 11.26
CA HIS A 57 -6.90 6.75 10.86
C HIS A 57 -5.78 7.21 9.94
N VAL A 58 -4.51 6.95 10.29
CA VAL A 58 -3.35 7.30 9.44
C VAL A 58 -3.42 6.59 8.09
N LEU A 59 -3.77 5.29 8.09
CA LEU A 59 -3.98 4.52 6.86
C LEU A 59 -5.02 5.17 5.93
N PHE A 60 -6.18 5.56 6.49
CA PHE A 60 -7.23 6.20 5.69
C PHE A 60 -6.89 7.64 5.29
N THR A 61 -6.16 8.39 6.12
CA THR A 61 -5.65 9.71 5.76
C THR A 61 -4.67 9.60 4.59
N LEU A 62 -3.72 8.67 4.67
CA LEU A 62 -2.76 8.38 3.59
C LEU A 62 -3.50 8.08 2.28
N TYR A 63 -4.48 7.18 2.33
CA TYR A 63 -5.32 6.86 1.17
C TYR A 63 -6.05 8.09 0.61
N SER A 64 -6.61 8.94 1.47
CA SER A 64 -7.30 10.16 1.07
C SER A 64 -6.36 11.15 0.38
N GLU A 65 -5.15 11.35 0.89
CA GLU A 65 -4.15 12.22 0.27
C GLU A 65 -3.74 11.72 -1.12
N PHE A 66 -3.49 10.42 -1.28
CA PHE A 66 -3.23 9.81 -2.58
C PHE A 66 -4.39 10.00 -3.57
N ARG A 67 -5.64 9.83 -3.12
CA ARG A 67 -6.84 10.03 -3.95
C ARG A 67 -7.01 11.49 -4.38
N ASN A 68 -6.73 12.43 -3.49
CA ASN A 68 -6.94 13.86 -3.73
C ASN A 68 -5.80 14.50 -4.53
N SER A 69 -4.59 13.96 -4.47
CA SER A 69 -3.46 14.47 -5.25
C SER A 69 -3.59 14.13 -6.74
N VAL A 70 -3.56 15.17 -7.58
CA VAL A 70 -3.51 15.03 -9.05
C VAL A 70 -2.17 14.46 -9.50
N HIS A 71 -1.08 14.79 -8.80
CA HIS A 71 0.25 14.30 -9.12
C HIS A 71 0.34 12.78 -8.93
N PHE A 72 -0.18 12.26 -7.82
CA PHE A 72 -0.18 10.82 -7.57
C PHE A 72 -1.19 10.06 -8.43
N ARG A 73 -2.29 10.69 -8.83
CA ARG A 73 -3.20 10.10 -9.82
C ARG A 73 -2.51 9.86 -11.16
N ARG A 74 -1.72 10.84 -11.63
CA ARG A 74 -0.92 10.68 -12.87
C ARG A 74 0.18 9.63 -12.72
N LEU A 75 0.93 9.66 -11.61
CA LEU A 75 1.96 8.66 -11.35
C LEU A 75 1.39 7.23 -11.30
N ALA A 76 0.22 7.05 -10.66
CA ALA A 76 -0.46 5.76 -10.64
C ALA A 76 -0.97 5.32 -12.02
N GLU A 77 -1.48 6.27 -12.82
CA GLU A 77 -1.85 6.02 -14.22
C GLU A 77 -0.62 5.59 -15.03
N ASP A 78 0.49 6.32 -14.95
CA ASP A 78 1.74 6.01 -15.66
C ASP A 78 2.27 4.62 -15.27
N ASN A 79 2.29 4.29 -13.96
CA ASN A 79 2.71 2.97 -13.46
C ASN A 79 1.77 1.83 -13.91
N TYR A 80 0.46 2.08 -14.01
CA TYR A 80 -0.48 1.10 -14.57
C TYR A 80 -0.21 0.87 -16.06
N MET A 81 0.07 1.94 -16.82
CA MET A 81 0.36 1.84 -18.26
C MET A 81 1.72 1.18 -18.55
N ASP A 82 2.70 1.30 -17.65
CA ASP A 82 3.97 0.56 -17.70
C ASP A 82 3.78 -0.92 -17.36
N ASN A 83 2.98 -1.24 -16.32
CA ASN A 83 2.63 -2.62 -15.99
C ASN A 83 1.76 -3.31 -17.05
N GLU A 84 0.95 -2.60 -17.84
CA GLU A 84 0.21 -3.19 -18.96
C GLU A 84 1.10 -3.44 -20.20
N GLN A 85 2.23 -2.74 -20.32
CA GLN A 85 3.23 -2.98 -21.37
C GLN A 85 4.20 -4.11 -21.00
N GLY A 86 4.34 -4.44 -19.71
CA GLY A 86 5.05 -5.61 -19.19
C GLY A 86 4.08 -6.73 -18.77
N GLU A 87 3.90 -7.72 -19.66
CA GLU A 87 3.02 -8.90 -19.50
C GLU A 87 1.50 -8.66 -19.55
N ARG A 88 0.97 -8.93 -20.74
CA ARG A 88 -0.42 -9.29 -21.00
C ARG A 88 -0.79 -10.51 -20.15
N LEU A 89 -1.29 -10.29 -18.93
CA LEU A 89 -2.00 -11.34 -18.19
C LEU A 89 -3.30 -11.65 -18.91
N VAL A 90 -3.28 -12.74 -19.68
CA VAL A 90 -4.47 -13.41 -20.19
C VAL A 90 -5.26 -13.86 -18.97
N ILE A 91 -6.39 -13.19 -18.72
CA ILE A 91 -7.40 -13.66 -17.77
C ILE A 91 -8.41 -14.44 -18.61
N ASP A 92 -8.28 -15.78 -18.61
CA ASP A 92 -9.41 -16.66 -18.90
C ASP A 92 -10.33 -16.74 -17.68
#